data_AF-A0A8T6ZU51-F1
#
_entry.id   AF-A0A8T6ZU51-F1
#
_cell.length_a   1.000
_cell.length_b   1.000
_cell.length_c   1.000
_cell.angle_alpha   90.00
_cell.angle_beta   90.00
_cell.angle_gamma   90.00
#
_symmetry.space_group_name_H-M   'P 1'
#
loop_
_entity.id
_entity.type
_entity.pdbx_description
1 polymer ?
#
loop_
_entity_poly.entity_id
_entity_poly.type
_entity_poly.pdbx_seq_one_letter_code
_entity_poly.pdbx_strand_id
1 'polypeptide(L)'
;MPEPELYVDSEALLTNLLDELNTVGLIALDTEFVREKTYYPQLCLIQIAAGDSIACIDCLADIDLDALYESLLRDECTWIVHSSRQDLEVIFQHTERLPSTLIDTQIAAGLVGYAPQISLQDLVADTLGVELDKSHTRTDWSRRPLPSAAIEYARDDVRSLHALWDVLAAKLDALGRREWLDQDCALLLAQDPVTPVDQIFSRLKGARSLDASAQCAALALVEWREERARRRDRPRRWILSDEQLVGIARARPRSVAALAAEDVPKKLAEHAGHDILAALERSATSDYPARIARLSDAEKPEKHQLRELQARAKARAAELDIYPEVLATKQDLIVLLLGRESVRVSETWRAAELRPLLEGLE
;
A
#
# COMPACT_ATOMS: atom_id res chain seq x y z
N MET A 1 7.37 11.35 -31.48
CA MET A 1 7.94 10.02 -31.23
C MET A 1 8.95 10.21 -30.11
N PRO A 2 8.81 9.52 -28.97
CA PRO A 2 9.86 9.50 -27.94
C PRO A 2 11.18 9.01 -28.56
N GLU A 3 12.31 9.29 -27.90
CA GLU A 3 13.58 8.69 -28.27
C GLU A 3 13.42 7.15 -28.32
N PRO A 4 13.96 6.45 -29.33
CA PRO A 4 13.64 5.04 -29.56
C PRO A 4 13.93 4.12 -28.37
N GLU A 5 14.88 4.52 -27.52
CA GLU A 5 15.33 3.77 -26.34
C GLU A 5 14.47 4.06 -25.10
N LEU A 6 13.69 5.15 -25.10
CA LEU A 6 12.84 5.52 -23.97
C LEU A 6 11.62 4.60 -23.84
N TYR A 7 11.05 4.12 -24.94
CA TYR A 7 9.87 3.25 -24.89
C TYR A 7 10.25 1.82 -25.26
N VAL A 8 10.24 0.92 -24.28
CA VAL A 8 10.69 -0.46 -24.42
C VAL A 8 9.48 -1.36 -24.63
N ASP A 9 9.23 -1.75 -25.88
CA ASP A 9 8.11 -2.61 -26.30
C ASP A 9 8.56 -3.85 -27.10
N SER A 10 9.86 -4.15 -27.09
CA SER A 10 10.45 -5.30 -27.76
C SER A 10 11.62 -5.89 -26.98
N GLU A 11 11.86 -7.20 -27.18
CA GLU A 11 12.95 -7.95 -26.54
C GLU A 11 14.33 -7.33 -26.77
N ALA A 12 14.57 -6.79 -27.96
CA ALA A 12 15.84 -6.16 -28.31
C ALA A 12 16.08 -4.89 -27.48
N LEU A 13 15.05 -4.05 -27.30
CA LEU A 13 15.14 -2.85 -26.48
C LEU A 13 15.28 -3.21 -25.00
N LEU A 14 14.57 -4.25 -24.55
CA LEU A 14 14.69 -4.73 -23.17
C LEU A 14 16.11 -5.24 -22.89
N THR A 15 16.69 -6.04 -23.79
CA THR A 15 18.06 -6.54 -23.64
C THR A 15 19.07 -5.41 -23.50
N ASN A 16 18.97 -4.35 -24.32
CA ASN A 16 19.86 -3.18 -24.22
C ASN A 16 19.73 -2.48 -22.86
N LEU A 17 18.50 -2.33 -22.34
CA LEU A 17 18.28 -1.76 -21.02
C LEU A 17 18.90 -2.64 -19.91
N LEU A 18 18.77 -3.96 -20.01
CA LEU A 18 19.32 -4.89 -19.02
C LEU A 18 20.85 -4.82 -18.93
N ASP A 19 21.54 -4.62 -20.06
CA ASP A 19 22.99 -4.46 -20.08
C ASP A 19 23.45 -3.28 -19.20
N GLU A 20 22.70 -2.16 -19.21
CA GLU A 20 23.01 -1.01 -18.35
C GLU A 20 22.50 -1.21 -16.92
N LEU A 21 21.25 -1.67 -16.75
CA LEU A 21 20.60 -1.90 -15.46
C LEU A 21 21.41 -2.84 -14.56
N ASN A 22 22.05 -3.85 -15.13
CA ASN A 22 22.85 -4.82 -14.39
C ASN A 22 24.19 -4.26 -13.89
N THR A 23 24.65 -3.12 -14.42
CA THR A 23 25.91 -2.48 -14.02
C THR A 23 25.75 -1.49 -12.87
N VAL A 24 24.51 -1.08 -12.57
CA VAL A 24 24.21 -0.12 -11.50
C VAL A 24 23.61 -0.82 -10.28
N GLY A 25 23.88 -0.25 -9.10
CA GLY A 25 23.34 -0.72 -7.82
C GLY A 25 22.22 0.14 -7.25
N LEU A 26 21.93 1.30 -7.87
CA LEU A 26 20.93 2.25 -7.39
C LEU A 26 20.07 2.72 -8.56
N ILE A 27 18.78 2.40 -8.50
CA ILE A 27 17.83 2.66 -9.58
C ILE A 27 16.66 3.47 -9.04
N ALA A 28 16.10 4.34 -9.88
CA ALA A 28 14.82 4.95 -9.62
C ALA A 28 13.74 4.16 -10.34
N LEU A 29 12.61 3.90 -9.67
CA LEU A 29 11.54 3.09 -10.20
C LEU A 29 10.19 3.73 -9.89
N ASP A 30 9.28 3.63 -10.86
CA ASP A 30 7.86 3.95 -10.72
C ASP A 30 7.03 2.94 -11.53
N THR A 31 5.73 2.84 -11.26
CA THR A 31 4.84 1.94 -12.00
C THR A 31 3.50 2.58 -12.32
N GLU A 32 2.94 2.20 -13.47
CA GLU A 32 1.58 2.60 -13.86
C GLU A 32 0.70 1.38 -14.05
N PHE A 33 -0.49 1.41 -13.44
CA PHE A 33 -1.41 0.27 -13.45
C PHE A 33 -2.89 0.71 -13.39
N VAL A 34 -3.78 -0.18 -13.84
CA VAL A 34 -5.24 0.03 -13.75
C VAL A 34 -5.88 -0.96 -12.78
N ARG A 35 -6.85 -0.50 -11.99
CA ARG A 35 -7.49 -1.30 -10.93
C ARG A 35 -9.03 -1.25 -10.92
N GLU A 36 -9.64 -0.77 -12.01
CA GLU A 36 -11.08 -0.48 -12.02
C GLU A 36 -11.97 -1.73 -12.21
N LYS A 37 -11.50 -2.71 -12.98
CA LYS A 37 -12.34 -3.81 -13.51
C LYS A 37 -11.90 -5.21 -13.08
N THR A 38 -10.78 -5.28 -12.36
CA THR A 38 -10.07 -6.48 -11.94
C THR A 38 -9.87 -6.46 -10.43
N TYR A 39 -9.62 -7.63 -9.83
CA TYR A 39 -9.22 -7.70 -8.42
C TYR A 39 -7.77 -7.25 -8.27
N TYR A 40 -6.92 -7.76 -9.18
CA TYR A 40 -5.51 -7.46 -9.24
C TYR A 40 -5.26 -6.20 -10.06
N PRO A 41 -4.36 -5.29 -9.63
CA PRO A 41 -3.87 -4.24 -10.52
C PRO A 41 -3.26 -4.89 -11.78
N GLN A 42 -3.65 -4.37 -12.93
CA GLN A 42 -3.02 -4.71 -14.20
C GLN A 42 -1.84 -3.76 -14.40
N LEU A 43 -0.63 -4.28 -14.25
CA LEU A 43 0.61 -3.55 -14.53
C LEU A 43 0.66 -3.17 -16.01
N CYS A 44 0.81 -1.89 -16.30
CA CYS A 44 0.75 -1.35 -17.64
C CYS A 44 2.10 -0.77 -18.10
N LEU A 45 2.86 -0.19 -17.17
CA LEU A 45 4.16 0.40 -17.46
C LEU A 45 5.05 0.26 -16.22
N ILE A 46 6.34 0.02 -16.44
CA ILE A 46 7.39 0.22 -15.42
C ILE A 46 8.30 1.33 -15.95
N GLN A 47 8.66 2.28 -15.10
CA GLN A 47 9.61 3.32 -15.41
C GLN A 47 10.88 3.09 -14.62
N ILE A 48 12.03 3.23 -15.26
CA ILE A 48 13.33 3.04 -14.62
C ILE A 48 14.25 4.18 -15.04
N ALA A 49 14.92 4.79 -14.07
CA ALA A 49 16.17 5.51 -14.33
C ALA A 49 17.34 4.75 -13.69
N ALA A 50 18.38 4.49 -14.48
CA ALA A 50 19.53 3.69 -14.11
C ALA A 50 20.78 4.26 -14.78
N GLY A 51 21.67 4.89 -14.01
CA GLY A 51 22.81 5.61 -14.58
C GLY A 51 22.35 6.79 -15.44
N ASP A 52 22.78 6.82 -16.69
CA ASP A 52 22.38 7.85 -17.67
C ASP A 52 21.14 7.43 -18.48
N SER A 53 20.67 6.18 -18.32
CA SER A 53 19.53 5.62 -19.03
C SER A 53 18.21 5.86 -18.31
N ILE A 54 17.17 6.17 -19.09
CA ILE A 54 15.78 6.23 -18.62
C ILE A 54 14.90 5.48 -19.62
N ALA A 55 14.09 4.56 -19.11
CA ALA A 55 13.21 3.72 -19.89
C ALA A 55 11.80 3.63 -19.29
N CYS A 56 10.81 3.53 -20.17
CA CYS A 56 9.41 3.24 -19.91
C CYS A 56 9.08 1.90 -20.60
N ILE A 57 9.00 0.84 -19.80
CA ILE A 57 8.84 -0.53 -20.25
C ILE A 57 7.35 -0.86 -20.36
N ASP A 58 6.91 -1.20 -21.57
CA ASP A 58 5.53 -1.61 -21.87
C ASP A 58 5.24 -3.02 -21.36
N CYS A 59 4.61 -3.12 -20.19
CA CYS A 59 4.26 -4.41 -19.60
C CYS A 59 3.10 -5.14 -20.30
N LEU A 60 2.48 -4.52 -21.30
CA LEU A 60 1.42 -5.11 -22.12
C LEU A 60 1.91 -5.53 -23.51
N ALA A 61 3.17 -5.23 -23.84
CA ALA A 61 3.82 -5.74 -25.04
C ALA A 61 4.10 -7.25 -24.91
N ASP A 62 4.30 -7.90 -26.06
CA ASP A 62 4.67 -9.33 -26.12
C ASP A 62 6.18 -9.47 -25.85
N ILE A 63 6.59 -9.17 -24.62
CA ILE A 63 7.96 -9.24 -24.12
C ILE A 63 8.02 -10.03 -22.80
N ASP A 64 9.09 -10.81 -22.61
CA ASP A 64 9.35 -11.54 -21.38
C ASP A 64 9.97 -10.62 -20.32
N LEU A 65 9.18 -10.31 -19.28
CA LEU A 65 9.60 -9.44 -18.18
C LEU A 65 10.36 -10.19 -17.08
N ASP A 66 10.50 -11.52 -17.14
CA ASP A 66 11.18 -12.27 -16.08
C ASP A 66 12.64 -11.81 -15.93
N ALA A 67 13.33 -11.56 -17.04
CA ALA A 67 14.69 -11.03 -17.03
C ALA A 67 14.78 -9.62 -16.39
N LEU A 68 13.76 -8.78 -16.61
CA LEU A 68 13.66 -7.48 -15.95
C LEU A 68 13.49 -7.64 -14.45
N TYR A 69 12.58 -8.49 -14.01
CA TYR A 69 12.33 -8.74 -12.59
C TYR A 69 13.56 -9.30 -11.88
N GLU A 70 14.28 -10.24 -12.51
CA GLU A 70 15.54 -10.74 -11.95
C GLU A 70 16.58 -9.65 -11.79
N SER A 71 16.73 -8.75 -12.78
CA SER A 71 17.65 -7.61 -12.69
C SER A 71 17.25 -6.59 -11.62
N LEU A 72 15.96 -6.30 -11.47
CA LEU A 72 15.41 -5.37 -10.48
C LEU A 72 15.51 -5.91 -9.05
N LEU A 73 15.41 -7.22 -8.86
CA LEU A 73 15.30 -7.86 -7.54
C LEU A 73 16.60 -8.55 -7.10
N ARG A 74 17.75 -8.17 -7.70
CA ARG A 74 19.08 -8.58 -7.22
C ARG A 74 19.36 -7.97 -5.86
N ASP A 75 20.11 -8.68 -5.03
CA ASP A 75 20.41 -8.24 -3.66
C ASP A 75 21.18 -6.91 -3.64
N GLU A 76 22.00 -6.64 -4.64
CA GLU A 76 22.79 -5.40 -4.77
C GLU A 76 22.00 -4.22 -5.35
N CYS A 77 20.75 -4.45 -5.80
CA CYS A 77 19.92 -3.42 -6.41
C CYS A 77 19.08 -2.70 -5.34
N THR A 78 19.37 -1.41 -5.13
CA THR A 78 18.58 -0.53 -4.27
C THR A 78 17.58 0.26 -5.09
N TRP A 79 16.32 0.23 -4.67
CA TRP A 79 15.25 0.99 -5.31
C TRP A 79 15.09 2.36 -4.66
N ILE A 80 15.03 3.42 -5.47
CA ILE A 80 14.53 4.74 -5.11
C ILE A 80 13.13 4.86 -5.69
N VAL A 81 12.13 5.03 -4.84
CA VAL A 81 10.73 5.16 -5.25
C VAL A 81 10.09 6.29 -4.44
N HIS A 82 9.04 6.91 -4.96
CA HIS A 82 8.25 7.88 -4.21
C HIS A 82 6.90 7.30 -3.83
N SER A 83 6.59 7.16 -2.53
CA SER A 83 5.32 6.58 -2.06
C SER A 83 5.11 5.12 -2.53
N SER A 84 6.14 4.31 -2.34
CA SER A 84 6.39 2.99 -2.94
C SER A 84 5.40 1.86 -2.65
N ARG A 85 4.39 2.08 -1.79
CA ARG A 85 3.52 1.01 -1.30
C ARG A 85 2.80 0.27 -2.43
N GLN A 86 2.34 1.00 -3.45
CA GLN A 86 1.58 0.39 -4.55
C GLN A 86 2.50 -0.26 -5.58
N ASP A 87 3.68 0.30 -5.81
CA ASP A 87 4.73 -0.28 -6.67
C ASP A 87 5.18 -1.63 -6.12
N LEU A 88 5.42 -1.71 -4.80
CA LEU A 88 5.73 -2.97 -4.13
C LEU A 88 4.58 -3.99 -4.26
N GLU A 89 3.32 -3.56 -4.12
CA GLU A 89 2.14 -4.43 -4.29
C GLU A 89 2.08 -5.02 -5.70
N VAL A 90 2.23 -4.19 -6.73
CA VAL A 90 2.08 -4.64 -8.13
C VAL A 90 3.25 -5.52 -8.57
N ILE A 91 4.48 -5.22 -8.15
CA ILE A 91 5.64 -6.08 -8.45
C ILE A 91 5.52 -7.41 -7.70
N PHE A 92 5.18 -7.38 -6.40
CA PHE A 92 4.99 -8.62 -5.63
C PHE A 92 3.94 -9.54 -6.23
N GLN A 93 2.86 -9.00 -6.81
CA GLN A 93 1.86 -9.79 -7.52
C GLN A 93 2.45 -10.60 -8.68
N HIS A 94 3.48 -10.09 -9.35
CA HIS A 94 4.07 -10.72 -10.54
C HIS A 94 5.23 -11.65 -10.18
N THR A 95 5.93 -11.37 -9.07
CA THR A 95 7.20 -12.03 -8.75
C THR A 95 7.19 -12.80 -7.44
N GLU A 96 6.19 -12.57 -6.57
CA GLU A 96 6.16 -13.01 -5.16
C GLU A 96 7.43 -12.60 -4.38
N ARG A 97 8.13 -11.57 -4.85
CA ARG A 97 9.38 -11.04 -4.29
C ARG A 97 9.27 -9.53 -4.08
N LEU A 98 10.05 -9.04 -3.13
CA LEU A 98 10.26 -7.62 -2.85
C LEU A 98 11.75 -7.30 -2.99
N PRO A 99 12.13 -6.04 -3.26
CA PRO A 99 13.54 -5.65 -3.29
C PRO A 99 14.19 -5.84 -1.91
N SER A 100 15.50 -6.13 -1.91
CA SER A 100 16.29 -6.24 -0.69
C SER A 100 16.42 -4.90 0.04
N THR A 101 16.52 -3.81 -0.74
CA THR A 101 16.78 -2.46 -0.24
C THR A 101 15.87 -1.45 -0.92
N LEU A 102 15.25 -0.60 -0.11
CA LEU A 102 14.31 0.42 -0.55
C LEU A 102 14.65 1.77 0.07
N ILE A 103 14.57 2.81 -0.75
CA ILE A 103 14.61 4.22 -0.37
C ILE A 103 13.29 4.82 -0.83
N ASP A 104 12.40 5.11 0.12
CA ASP A 104 11.17 5.84 -0.16
C ASP A 104 11.37 7.34 0.07
N THR A 105 11.37 8.11 -1.03
CA THR A 105 11.62 9.56 -0.96
C THR A 105 10.50 10.32 -0.24
N GLN A 106 9.27 9.80 -0.17
CA GLN A 106 8.18 10.42 0.58
C GLN A 106 8.37 10.23 2.09
N ILE A 107 8.88 9.06 2.50
CA ILE A 107 9.29 8.82 3.90
C ILE A 107 10.46 9.75 4.24
N ALA A 108 11.51 9.76 3.42
CA ALA A 108 12.66 10.63 3.61
C ALA A 108 12.25 12.12 3.73
N ALA A 109 11.36 12.59 2.87
CA ALA A 109 10.82 13.95 2.91
C ALA A 109 10.13 14.26 4.26
N GLY A 110 9.28 13.35 4.76
CA GLY A 110 8.63 13.52 6.06
C GLY A 110 9.62 13.62 7.23
N LEU A 111 10.72 12.86 7.17
CA LEU A 111 11.77 12.85 8.20
C LEU A 111 12.66 14.10 8.18
N VAL A 112 12.68 14.86 7.08
CA VAL A 112 13.39 16.14 6.95
C VAL A 112 12.46 17.36 6.99
N GLY A 113 11.19 17.18 7.38
CA GLY A 113 10.26 18.27 7.71
C GLY A 113 9.21 18.61 6.63
N TYR A 114 9.14 17.87 5.53
CA TYR A 114 8.05 18.05 4.55
C TYR A 114 6.73 17.46 5.06
N ALA A 115 5.62 17.96 4.51
CA ALA A 115 4.29 17.48 4.85
C ALA A 115 4.14 15.98 4.53
N PRO A 116 3.41 15.23 5.38
CA PRO A 116 3.08 13.84 5.07
C PRO A 116 2.27 13.79 3.79
N GLN A 117 2.50 12.76 2.97
CA GLN A 117 1.82 12.58 1.67
C GLN A 117 2.10 13.71 0.66
N ILE A 118 3.21 14.44 0.79
CA ILE A 118 3.67 15.35 -0.27
C ILE A 118 3.80 14.58 -1.59
N SER A 119 3.35 15.19 -2.69
CA SER A 119 3.45 14.59 -4.03
C SER A 119 4.88 14.65 -4.54
N LEU A 120 5.23 13.78 -5.50
CA LEU A 120 6.54 13.82 -6.14
C LEU A 120 6.77 15.19 -6.79
N GLN A 121 5.78 15.70 -7.52
CA GLN A 121 5.88 16.96 -8.24
C GLN A 121 6.13 18.14 -7.31
N ASP A 122 5.39 18.24 -6.21
CA ASP A 122 5.57 19.34 -5.26
C ASP A 122 6.90 19.20 -4.51
N LEU A 123 7.34 17.97 -4.19
CA LEU A 123 8.62 17.72 -3.55
C LEU A 123 9.81 18.06 -4.47
N VAL A 124 9.72 17.72 -5.75
CA VAL A 124 10.73 18.06 -6.77
C VAL A 124 10.78 19.57 -6.97
N ALA A 125 9.64 20.25 -7.04
CA ALA A 125 9.57 21.70 -7.15
C ALA A 125 10.23 22.39 -5.93
N ASP A 126 9.87 21.98 -4.72
CA ASP A 126 10.39 22.58 -3.49
C ASP A 126 11.87 22.29 -3.25
N THR A 127 12.38 21.15 -3.73
CA THR A 127 13.75 20.68 -3.43
C THR A 127 14.73 21.02 -4.54
N LEU A 128 14.32 20.88 -5.80
CA LEU A 128 15.17 21.04 -6.98
C LEU A 128 14.83 22.31 -7.77
N GLY A 129 13.70 22.98 -7.49
CA GLY A 129 13.25 24.14 -8.26
C GLY A 129 12.77 23.77 -9.67
N VAL A 130 12.42 22.50 -9.89
CA VAL A 130 11.97 21.97 -11.19
C VAL A 130 10.46 21.74 -11.14
N GLU A 131 9.73 22.31 -12.08
CA GLU A 131 8.29 22.09 -12.22
C GLU A 131 8.03 20.87 -13.13
N LEU A 132 7.33 19.86 -12.61
CA LEU A 132 6.89 18.70 -13.38
C LEU A 132 5.45 18.90 -13.87
N ASP A 133 5.12 18.38 -15.06
CA ASP A 133 3.76 18.47 -15.60
C ASP A 133 2.78 17.59 -14.81
N LYS A 134 1.59 18.11 -14.51
CA LYS A 134 0.52 17.44 -13.76
C LYS A 134 -0.57 16.83 -14.67
N SER A 135 -0.45 17.00 -16.00
CA SER A 135 -1.54 16.82 -16.97
C SER A 135 -1.93 15.36 -17.26
N HIS A 136 -1.11 14.37 -16.87
CA HIS A 136 -1.27 12.97 -17.29
C HIS A 136 -1.55 11.94 -16.17
N THR A 137 -1.79 12.40 -14.93
CA THR A 137 -2.14 11.56 -13.77
C THR A 137 -3.41 10.68 -13.91
N ARG A 138 -4.23 10.91 -14.94
CA ARG A 138 -5.49 10.17 -15.19
C ARG A 138 -5.50 9.48 -16.57
N THR A 139 -4.33 9.18 -17.09
CA THR A 139 -4.18 8.47 -18.36
C THR A 139 -4.73 7.04 -18.24
N ASP A 140 -5.43 6.57 -19.28
CA ASP A 140 -5.79 5.15 -19.39
C ASP A 140 -4.55 4.37 -19.85
N TRP A 141 -3.73 3.96 -18.87
CA TRP A 141 -2.45 3.27 -19.09
C TRP A 141 -2.59 1.90 -19.75
N SER A 142 -3.81 1.36 -19.85
CA SER A 142 -4.06 0.09 -20.55
C SER A 142 -4.15 0.24 -22.07
N ARG A 143 -4.26 1.48 -22.58
CA ARG A 143 -4.41 1.72 -24.03
C ARG A 143 -3.10 1.63 -24.77
N ARG A 144 -3.17 1.08 -25.99
CA ARG A 144 -2.05 1.08 -26.95
C ARG A 144 -2.50 1.63 -28.31
N PRO A 145 -1.64 2.40 -29.00
CA PRO A 145 -0.34 2.92 -28.52
C PRO A 145 -0.53 3.98 -27.43
N LEU A 146 0.46 4.12 -26.54
CA LEU A 146 0.45 5.19 -25.53
C LEU A 146 0.72 6.56 -26.18
N PRO A 147 0.01 7.62 -25.76
CA PRO A 147 0.31 8.98 -26.23
C PRO A 147 1.74 9.39 -25.83
N SER A 148 2.48 10.07 -26.71
CA SER A 148 3.85 10.51 -26.40
C SER A 148 3.95 11.39 -25.15
N ALA A 149 2.92 12.20 -24.87
CA ALA A 149 2.88 13.02 -23.66
C ALA A 149 2.71 12.20 -22.37
N ALA A 150 2.04 11.04 -22.44
CA ALA A 150 1.97 10.11 -21.31
C ALA A 150 3.34 9.43 -21.06
N ILE A 151 4.08 9.10 -22.12
CA ILE A 151 5.43 8.53 -22.00
C ILE A 151 6.39 9.56 -21.38
N GLU A 152 6.30 10.83 -21.77
CA GLU A 152 7.14 11.88 -21.18
C GLU A 152 6.78 12.14 -19.70
N TYR A 153 5.49 12.14 -19.37
CA TYR A 153 5.05 12.21 -17.97
C TYR A 153 5.62 11.04 -17.14
N ALA A 154 5.49 9.81 -17.63
CA ALA A 154 6.06 8.62 -16.99
C ALA A 154 7.58 8.74 -16.80
N ARG A 155 8.30 9.27 -17.80
CA ARG A 155 9.74 9.54 -17.70
C ARG A 155 10.06 10.53 -16.58
N ASP A 156 9.24 11.55 -16.39
CA ASP A 156 9.46 12.59 -15.37
C ASP A 156 9.30 12.06 -13.95
N ASP A 157 8.48 11.04 -13.73
CA ASP A 157 8.29 10.41 -12.41
C ASP A 157 9.54 9.66 -11.90
N VAL A 158 10.50 9.34 -12.77
CA VAL A 158 11.79 8.73 -12.36
C VAL A 158 13.02 9.60 -12.60
N ARG A 159 12.98 10.52 -13.58
CA ARG A 159 14.16 11.31 -14.01
C ARG A 159 14.78 12.12 -12.88
N SER A 160 13.96 12.65 -11.97
CA SER A 160 14.43 13.51 -10.88
C SER A 160 14.75 12.77 -9.58
N LEU A 161 14.45 11.47 -9.48
CA LEU A 161 14.53 10.74 -8.20
C LEU A 161 15.95 10.59 -7.65
N HIS A 162 16.97 10.37 -8.48
CA HIS A 162 18.37 10.34 -8.00
C HIS A 162 18.80 11.69 -7.42
N ALA A 163 18.59 12.78 -8.17
CA ALA A 163 18.94 14.13 -7.71
C ALA A 163 18.15 14.54 -6.47
N LEU A 164 16.86 14.16 -6.41
CA LEU A 164 16.03 14.38 -5.24
C LEU A 164 16.58 13.61 -4.02
N TRP A 165 16.94 12.35 -4.22
CA TRP A 165 17.53 11.52 -3.17
C TRP A 165 18.83 12.11 -2.65
N ASP A 166 19.74 12.60 -3.50
CA ASP A 166 21.00 13.22 -3.06
C ASP A 166 20.75 14.38 -2.07
N VAL A 167 19.76 15.23 -2.36
CA VAL A 167 19.41 16.36 -1.48
C VAL A 167 18.77 15.87 -0.19
N LEU A 168 17.85 14.90 -0.25
CA LEU A 168 17.20 14.35 0.94
C LEU A 168 18.18 13.60 1.84
N ALA A 169 19.08 12.81 1.26
CA ALA A 169 20.14 12.08 1.95
C ALA A 169 21.06 13.05 2.71
N ALA A 170 21.53 14.12 2.05
CA ALA A 170 22.36 15.13 2.70
C ALA A 170 21.64 15.81 3.88
N LYS A 171 20.33 16.09 3.77
CA LYS A 171 19.51 16.62 4.86
C LYS A 171 19.36 15.61 6.01
N LEU A 172 19.10 14.34 5.70
CA LEU A 172 18.98 13.28 6.70
C LEU A 172 20.30 13.09 7.47
N ASP A 173 21.43 13.11 6.78
CA ASP A 173 22.75 12.97 7.38
C ASP A 173 23.05 14.16 8.30
N ALA A 174 22.75 15.39 7.87
CA ALA A 174 22.90 16.59 8.71
C ALA A 174 22.04 16.56 9.98
N LEU A 175 20.88 15.89 9.92
CA LEU A 175 19.96 15.72 11.04
C LEU A 175 20.24 14.45 11.88
N GLY A 176 21.14 13.57 11.42
CA GLY A 176 21.41 12.28 12.06
C GLY A 176 20.23 11.29 11.96
N ARG A 177 19.41 11.37 10.91
CA ARG A 177 18.14 10.62 10.74
C ARG A 177 18.22 9.50 9.70
N ARG A 178 19.40 9.14 9.22
CA ARG A 178 19.57 8.08 8.22
C ARG A 178 18.99 6.75 8.69
N GLU A 179 19.29 6.36 9.94
CA GLU A 179 18.75 5.14 10.55
C GLU A 179 17.22 5.16 10.67
N TRP A 180 16.61 6.34 10.85
CA TRP A 180 15.15 6.46 10.92
C TRP A 180 14.50 6.10 9.58
N LEU A 181 15.12 6.52 8.47
CA LEU A 181 14.68 6.15 7.13
C LEU A 181 14.83 4.65 6.90
N ASP A 182 16.00 4.08 7.26
CA ASP A 182 16.28 2.67 7.06
C ASP A 182 15.25 1.79 7.80
N GLN A 183 14.91 2.16 9.04
CA GLN A 183 13.88 1.47 9.82
C GLN A 183 12.47 1.62 9.21
N ASP A 184 12.10 2.82 8.75
CA ASP A 184 10.77 3.05 8.16
C ASP A 184 10.62 2.33 6.80
N CYS A 185 11.67 2.26 5.99
CA CYS A 185 11.67 1.49 4.74
C CYS A 185 11.66 -0.02 5.02
N ALA A 186 12.43 -0.50 6.00
CA ALA A 186 12.40 -1.90 6.42
C ALA A 186 11.02 -2.33 6.94
N LEU A 187 10.33 -1.47 7.69
CA LEU A 187 8.95 -1.70 8.10
C LEU A 187 7.99 -1.81 6.92
N LEU A 188 8.23 -1.08 5.84
CA LEU A 188 7.40 -1.14 4.65
C LEU A 188 7.63 -2.46 3.90
N LEU A 189 8.89 -2.89 3.76
CA LEU A 189 9.25 -4.17 3.14
C LEU A 189 8.82 -5.40 3.97
N ALA A 190 8.76 -5.27 5.30
CA ALA A 190 8.31 -6.35 6.18
C ALA A 190 6.78 -6.54 6.20
N GLN A 191 6.01 -5.60 5.65
CA GLN A 191 4.56 -5.74 5.55
C GLN A 191 4.18 -6.66 4.39
N ASP A 192 3.23 -7.56 4.64
CA ASP A 192 2.59 -8.32 3.55
C ASP A 192 1.93 -7.35 2.57
N PRO A 193 2.33 -7.33 1.29
CA PRO A 193 1.70 -6.49 0.27
C PRO A 193 0.23 -6.85 0.06
N VAL A 194 -0.15 -8.10 0.35
CA VAL A 194 -1.53 -8.58 0.29
C VAL A 194 -2.24 -8.24 1.58
N THR A 195 -3.33 -7.46 1.48
CA THR A 195 -4.11 -7.11 2.67
C THR A 195 -4.73 -8.37 3.31
N PRO A 196 -4.44 -8.65 4.58
CA PRO A 196 -5.01 -9.79 5.29
C PRO A 196 -6.54 -9.72 5.44
N VAL A 197 -7.19 -10.87 5.50
CA VAL A 197 -8.66 -11.00 5.58
C VAL A 197 -9.22 -10.34 6.84
N ASP A 198 -8.56 -10.51 7.98
CA ASP A 198 -8.94 -9.90 9.26
C ASP A 198 -8.94 -8.37 9.17
N GLN A 199 -7.98 -7.77 8.47
CA GLN A 199 -7.95 -6.32 8.22
C GLN A 199 -9.11 -5.90 7.33
N ILE A 200 -9.41 -6.65 6.27
CA ILE A 200 -10.56 -6.39 5.37
C ILE A 200 -11.86 -6.45 6.17
N PHE A 201 -12.02 -7.48 7.00
CA PHE A 201 -13.18 -7.66 7.87
C PHE A 201 -13.30 -6.53 8.91
N SER A 202 -12.20 -6.09 9.51
CA SER A 202 -12.20 -5.00 10.51
C SER A 202 -12.69 -3.67 9.94
N ARG A 203 -12.48 -3.44 8.64
CA ARG A 203 -12.87 -2.25 7.88
C ARG A 203 -14.25 -2.39 7.21
N LEU A 204 -14.86 -3.58 7.26
CA LEU A 204 -16.18 -3.83 6.69
C LEU A 204 -17.25 -2.95 7.35
N LYS A 205 -17.83 -2.03 6.56
CA LYS A 205 -18.85 -1.09 7.03
C LYS A 205 -20.07 -1.85 7.54
N GLY A 206 -20.50 -1.58 8.77
CA GLY A 206 -21.66 -2.22 9.40
C GLY A 206 -21.33 -3.47 10.22
N ALA A 207 -20.16 -4.09 10.05
CA ALA A 207 -19.77 -5.30 10.77
C ALA A 207 -19.69 -5.10 12.30
N ARG A 208 -19.28 -3.91 12.76
CA ARG A 208 -19.25 -3.56 14.19
C ARG A 208 -20.63 -3.58 14.87
N SER A 209 -21.71 -3.41 14.11
CA SER A 209 -23.08 -3.41 14.62
C SER A 209 -23.69 -4.80 14.78
N LEU A 210 -23.04 -5.82 14.22
CA LEU A 210 -23.50 -7.21 14.26
C LEU A 210 -23.29 -7.82 15.66
N ASP A 211 -24.14 -8.79 16.00
CA ASP A 211 -23.90 -9.68 17.15
C ASP A 211 -22.71 -10.61 16.86
N ALA A 212 -22.19 -11.29 17.90
CA ALA A 212 -21.00 -12.13 17.75
C ALA A 212 -21.17 -13.23 16.70
N SER A 213 -22.32 -13.91 16.65
CA SER A 213 -22.57 -14.96 15.66
C SER A 213 -22.63 -14.39 14.24
N ALA A 214 -23.22 -13.22 14.05
CA ALA A 214 -23.27 -12.54 12.76
C ALA A 214 -21.89 -11.98 12.36
N GLN A 215 -21.02 -11.66 13.31
CA GLN A 215 -19.62 -11.32 13.02
C GLN A 215 -18.83 -12.53 12.50
N CYS A 216 -19.02 -13.72 13.09
CA CYS A 216 -18.43 -14.96 12.55
C CYS A 216 -18.95 -15.25 11.14
N ALA A 217 -20.26 -15.12 10.91
CA ALA A 217 -20.84 -15.26 9.58
C ALA A 217 -20.25 -14.25 8.59
N ALA A 218 -20.13 -12.98 8.97
CA ALA A 218 -19.56 -11.94 8.13
C ALA A 218 -18.09 -12.21 7.80
N LEU A 219 -17.27 -12.70 8.73
CA LEU A 219 -15.87 -13.06 8.46
C LEU A 219 -15.78 -14.20 7.43
N ALA A 220 -16.56 -15.27 7.61
CA ALA A 220 -16.60 -16.38 6.65
C ALA A 220 -17.07 -15.94 5.25
N LEU A 221 -18.01 -14.99 5.17
CA LEU A 221 -18.43 -14.39 3.91
C LEU A 221 -17.36 -13.48 3.29
N VAL A 222 -16.58 -12.77 4.11
CA VAL A 222 -15.42 -11.99 3.63
C VAL A 222 -14.39 -12.93 3.01
N GLU A 223 -14.02 -14.01 3.69
CA GLU A 223 -13.10 -15.03 3.15
C GLU A 223 -13.58 -15.58 1.82
N TRP A 224 -14.84 -16.04 1.76
CA TRP A 224 -15.44 -16.52 0.51
C TRP A 224 -15.44 -15.47 -0.59
N ARG A 225 -15.76 -14.21 -0.27
CA ARG A 225 -15.81 -13.11 -1.24
C ARG A 225 -14.42 -12.82 -1.79
N GLU A 226 -13.40 -12.77 -0.94
CA GLU A 226 -12.02 -12.52 -1.35
C GLU A 226 -11.48 -13.66 -2.23
N GLU A 227 -11.70 -14.92 -1.85
CA GLU A 227 -11.32 -16.08 -2.66
C GLU A 227 -11.99 -16.04 -4.05
N ARG A 228 -13.29 -15.77 -4.09
CA ARG A 228 -14.04 -15.69 -5.34
C ARG A 228 -13.60 -14.51 -6.20
N ALA A 229 -13.34 -13.36 -5.58
CA ALA A 229 -12.88 -12.14 -6.27
C ALA A 229 -11.50 -12.35 -6.92
N ARG A 230 -10.57 -12.96 -6.19
CA ARG A 230 -9.25 -13.38 -6.68
C ARG A 230 -9.37 -14.35 -7.86
N ARG A 231 -10.09 -15.46 -7.67
CA ARG A 231 -10.25 -16.50 -8.71
C ARG A 231 -10.90 -16.00 -9.99
N ARG A 232 -11.82 -15.04 -9.88
CA ARG A 232 -12.52 -14.46 -11.05
C ARG A 232 -11.84 -13.22 -11.60
N ASP A 233 -10.78 -12.75 -10.94
CA ASP A 233 -10.17 -11.45 -11.15
C ASP A 233 -11.21 -10.34 -11.31
N ARG A 234 -12.09 -10.19 -10.32
CA ARG A 234 -13.14 -9.16 -10.30
C ARG A 234 -13.09 -8.34 -9.02
N PRO A 235 -13.42 -7.04 -9.08
CA PRO A 235 -13.50 -6.21 -7.88
C PRO A 235 -14.42 -6.85 -6.84
N ARG A 236 -13.98 -6.90 -5.57
CA ARG A 236 -14.73 -7.55 -4.47
C ARG A 236 -16.18 -7.09 -4.35
N ARG A 237 -16.44 -5.79 -4.59
CA ARG A 237 -17.78 -5.20 -4.54
C ARG A 237 -18.70 -5.66 -5.68
N TRP A 238 -18.14 -6.10 -6.80
CA TRP A 238 -18.90 -6.69 -7.90
C TRP A 238 -19.27 -8.15 -7.64
N ILE A 239 -18.52 -8.82 -6.77
CA ILE A 239 -18.90 -10.15 -6.28
C ILE A 239 -20.07 -10.03 -5.30
N LEU A 240 -19.92 -9.22 -4.25
CA LEU A 240 -20.94 -8.98 -3.23
C LEU A 240 -20.65 -7.66 -2.53
N SER A 241 -21.63 -6.76 -2.46
CA SER A 241 -21.44 -5.47 -1.78
C SER A 241 -21.26 -5.64 -0.27
N ASP A 242 -20.65 -4.66 0.40
CA ASP A 242 -20.50 -4.70 1.86
C ASP A 242 -21.86 -4.73 2.57
N GLU A 243 -22.85 -4.03 2.02
CA GLU A 243 -24.22 -3.98 2.54
C GLU A 243 -24.92 -5.35 2.43
N GLN A 244 -24.85 -5.98 1.25
CA GLN A 244 -25.42 -7.31 1.03
C GLN A 244 -24.73 -8.36 1.91
N LEU A 245 -23.40 -8.31 2.02
CA LEU A 245 -22.63 -9.21 2.87
C LEU A 245 -23.06 -9.10 4.33
N VAL A 246 -23.22 -7.87 4.84
CA VAL A 246 -23.68 -7.62 6.22
C VAL A 246 -25.15 -8.04 6.40
N GLY A 247 -26.00 -7.84 5.39
CA GLY A 247 -27.39 -8.31 5.39
C GLY A 247 -27.48 -9.83 5.52
N ILE A 248 -26.80 -10.56 4.65
CA ILE A 248 -26.71 -12.03 4.69
C ILE A 248 -26.15 -12.52 6.03
N ALA A 249 -25.08 -11.88 6.53
CA ALA A 249 -24.47 -12.26 7.80
C ALA A 249 -25.41 -12.05 8.99
N ARG A 250 -26.30 -11.05 8.93
CA ARG A 250 -27.31 -10.79 9.96
C ARG A 250 -28.46 -11.80 9.88
N ALA A 251 -28.95 -12.08 8.68
CA ALA A 251 -30.09 -12.95 8.44
C ALA A 251 -29.75 -14.44 8.60
N ARG A 252 -28.51 -14.84 8.28
CA ARG A 252 -28.00 -16.23 8.34
C ARG A 252 -28.95 -17.22 7.62
N PRO A 253 -29.22 -17.01 6.32
CA PRO A 253 -30.13 -17.87 5.57
C PRO A 253 -29.63 -19.33 5.56
N ARG A 254 -30.57 -20.28 5.57
CA ARG A 254 -30.29 -21.74 5.55
C ARG A 254 -30.71 -22.42 4.25
N SER A 255 -31.14 -21.66 3.26
CA SER A 255 -31.53 -22.17 1.95
C SER A 255 -31.29 -21.12 0.87
N VAL A 256 -31.17 -21.55 -0.38
CA VAL A 256 -30.99 -20.62 -1.52
C VAL A 256 -32.20 -19.70 -1.67
N ALA A 257 -33.40 -20.19 -1.36
CA ALA A 257 -34.62 -19.37 -1.35
C ALA A 257 -34.57 -18.27 -0.29
N ALA A 258 -34.11 -18.58 0.93
CA ALA A 258 -33.93 -17.59 1.98
C ALA A 258 -32.81 -16.59 1.63
N LEU A 259 -31.72 -17.06 1.02
CA LEU A 259 -30.63 -16.19 0.56
C LEU A 259 -31.10 -15.20 -0.51
N ALA A 260 -31.93 -15.65 -1.46
CA ALA A 260 -32.50 -14.80 -2.50
C ALA A 260 -33.44 -13.70 -1.95
N ALA A 261 -33.95 -13.84 -0.72
CA ALA A 261 -34.75 -12.82 -0.06
C ALA A 261 -33.92 -11.67 0.54
N GLU A 262 -32.60 -11.84 0.71
CA GLU A 262 -31.68 -10.87 1.32
C GLU A 262 -31.07 -9.89 0.31
N ASP A 263 -31.86 -9.45 -0.68
CA ASP A 263 -31.44 -8.53 -1.76
C ASP A 263 -30.15 -8.96 -2.50
N VAL A 264 -29.95 -10.27 -2.61
CA VAL A 264 -28.84 -10.87 -3.35
C VAL A 264 -29.20 -10.96 -4.83
N PRO A 265 -28.31 -10.59 -5.77
CA PRO A 265 -28.61 -10.72 -7.19
C PRO A 265 -28.97 -12.16 -7.52
N LYS A 266 -30.10 -12.39 -8.20
CA LYS A 266 -30.61 -13.74 -8.50
C LYS A 266 -29.56 -14.66 -9.13
N LYS A 267 -28.78 -14.14 -10.09
CA LYS A 267 -27.66 -14.87 -10.72
C LYS A 267 -26.58 -15.28 -9.72
N LEU A 268 -26.29 -14.47 -8.69
CA LEU A 268 -25.32 -14.82 -7.66
C LEU A 268 -25.87 -15.92 -6.75
N ALA A 269 -27.13 -15.82 -6.34
CA ALA A 269 -27.80 -16.86 -5.55
C ALA A 269 -27.84 -18.21 -6.30
N GLU A 270 -28.08 -18.20 -7.61
CA GLU A 270 -28.08 -19.41 -8.45
C GLU A 270 -26.68 -20.04 -8.57
N HIS A 271 -25.66 -19.24 -8.90
CA HIS A 271 -24.31 -19.77 -9.20
C HIS A 271 -23.40 -19.94 -7.98
N ALA A 272 -23.73 -19.30 -6.86
CA ALA A 272 -22.87 -19.27 -5.68
C ALA A 272 -23.62 -19.41 -4.36
N GLY A 273 -24.95 -19.59 -4.39
CA GLY A 273 -25.74 -19.72 -3.18
C GLY A 273 -25.31 -20.89 -2.31
N HIS A 274 -24.98 -22.03 -2.91
CA HIS A 274 -24.46 -23.19 -2.17
C HIS A 274 -23.11 -22.88 -1.49
N ASP A 275 -22.19 -22.20 -2.18
CA ASP A 275 -20.89 -21.80 -1.59
C ASP A 275 -21.08 -20.84 -0.41
N ILE A 276 -22.00 -19.87 -0.54
CA ILE A 276 -22.36 -18.91 0.49
C ILE A 276 -22.95 -19.63 1.71
N LEU A 277 -23.92 -20.53 1.50
CA LEU A 277 -24.54 -21.30 2.57
C LEU A 277 -23.52 -22.20 3.27
N ALA A 278 -22.61 -22.82 2.52
CA ALA A 278 -21.52 -23.62 3.08
C ALA A 278 -20.57 -22.75 3.94
N ALA A 279 -20.26 -21.52 3.52
CA ALA A 279 -19.45 -20.59 4.33
C ALA A 279 -20.16 -20.21 5.63
N LEU A 280 -21.47 -19.94 5.57
CA LEU A 280 -22.29 -19.67 6.76
C LEU A 280 -22.34 -20.87 7.71
N GLU A 281 -22.51 -22.09 7.18
CA GLU A 281 -22.55 -23.30 7.98
C GLU A 281 -21.22 -23.54 8.70
N ARG A 282 -20.08 -23.41 8.00
CA ARG A 282 -18.74 -23.45 8.62
C ARG A 282 -18.61 -22.46 9.75
N SER A 283 -19.08 -21.22 9.57
CA SER A 283 -19.02 -20.19 10.62
C SER A 283 -19.81 -20.54 11.88
N ALA A 284 -20.84 -21.39 11.76
CA ALA A 284 -21.68 -21.80 12.89
C ALA A 284 -21.11 -23.01 13.65
N THR A 285 -20.27 -23.82 13.01
CA THR A 285 -19.72 -25.06 13.58
C THR A 285 -18.24 -24.97 13.97
N SER A 286 -17.51 -23.97 13.47
CA SER A 286 -16.11 -23.75 13.77
C SER A 286 -15.92 -22.74 14.90
N ASP A 287 -14.79 -22.79 15.59
CA ASP A 287 -14.36 -21.79 16.56
C ASP A 287 -13.86 -20.52 15.85
N TYR A 288 -14.72 -19.91 15.01
CA TYR A 288 -14.39 -18.64 14.37
C TYR A 288 -14.25 -17.59 15.48
N PRO A 289 -13.06 -17.00 15.69
CA PRO A 289 -12.77 -16.16 16.84
C PRO A 289 -13.37 -14.76 16.73
N ALA A 290 -14.24 -14.51 15.74
CA ALA A 290 -14.52 -13.17 15.26
C ALA A 290 -15.42 -12.37 16.21
N ARG A 291 -14.77 -11.64 17.11
CA ARG A 291 -15.28 -10.37 17.62
C ARG A 291 -14.44 -9.26 16.99
N ILE A 292 -15.06 -8.37 16.23
CA ILE A 292 -14.44 -7.05 16.03
C ILE A 292 -14.39 -6.45 17.42
N ALA A 293 -13.21 -6.44 18.04
CA ALA A 293 -13.03 -5.99 19.39
C ALA A 293 -13.65 -4.59 19.51
N ARG A 294 -14.82 -4.52 20.16
CA ARG A 294 -15.28 -3.26 20.73
C ARG A 294 -14.38 -3.10 21.93
N LEU A 295 -13.43 -2.17 21.88
CA LEU A 295 -12.80 -1.71 23.12
C LEU A 295 -13.96 -1.36 24.04
N SER A 296 -14.13 -2.12 25.11
CA SER A 296 -14.99 -1.73 26.22
C SER A 296 -14.54 -0.35 26.71
N ASP A 297 -15.40 0.38 27.40
CA ASP A 297 -14.98 1.69 27.94
C ASP A 297 -13.79 1.56 28.91
N ALA A 298 -13.55 0.37 29.47
CA ALA A 298 -12.38 0.02 30.27
C ALA A 298 -11.11 -0.34 29.44
N GLU A 299 -11.25 -0.63 28.14
CA GLU A 299 -10.13 -0.90 27.22
C GLU A 299 -9.77 0.31 26.36
N LYS A 300 -10.41 1.46 26.60
CA LYS A 300 -10.05 2.73 25.96
C LYS A 300 -9.13 3.48 26.90
N PRO A 301 -8.06 4.12 26.39
CA PRO A 301 -7.29 5.03 27.22
C PRO A 301 -8.19 6.15 27.73
N GLU A 302 -7.88 6.66 28.93
CA GLU A 302 -8.64 7.76 29.49
C GLU A 302 -8.51 8.99 28.58
N LYS A 303 -9.62 9.69 28.37
CA LYS A 303 -9.67 10.78 27.36
C LYS A 303 -8.68 11.89 27.68
N HIS A 304 -8.40 12.16 28.96
CA HIS A 304 -7.40 13.16 29.33
C HIS A 304 -5.99 12.66 29.04
N GLN A 305 -5.63 11.43 29.40
CA GLN A 305 -4.33 10.82 29.08
C GLN A 305 -4.04 10.85 27.58
N LEU A 306 -5.02 10.49 26.73
CA LEU A 306 -4.85 10.55 25.27
C LEU A 306 -4.63 11.99 24.77
N ARG A 307 -5.38 12.96 25.28
CA ARG A 307 -5.22 14.38 24.89
C ARG A 307 -3.88 14.92 25.33
N GLU A 308 -3.43 14.55 26.52
CA GLU A 308 -2.15 14.96 27.06
C GLU A 308 -1.00 14.34 26.27
N LEU A 309 -1.02 13.04 26.02
CA LEU A 309 -0.03 12.38 25.18
C LEU A 309 -0.01 12.95 23.75
N GLN A 310 -1.17 13.27 23.17
CA GLN A 310 -1.24 13.97 21.88
C GLN A 310 -0.55 15.34 21.91
N ALA A 311 -0.72 16.11 22.99
CA ALA A 311 -0.06 17.40 23.14
C ALA A 311 1.46 17.25 23.31
N ARG A 312 1.91 16.27 24.11
CA ARG A 312 3.33 15.94 24.31
C ARG A 312 3.98 15.48 23.01
N ALA A 313 3.33 14.57 22.27
CA ALA A 313 3.81 14.11 20.96
C ALA A 313 3.87 15.24 19.93
N LYS A 314 2.89 16.16 19.93
CA LYS A 314 2.94 17.35 19.07
C LYS A 314 4.11 18.28 19.43
N ALA A 315 4.37 18.49 20.71
CA ALA A 315 5.52 19.29 21.16
C ALA A 315 6.84 18.64 20.74
N ARG A 316 6.96 17.32 20.93
CA ARG A 316 8.16 16.57 20.52
C ARG A 316 8.39 16.59 19.01
N ALA A 317 7.34 16.43 18.22
CA ALA A 317 7.42 16.54 16.77
C ALA A 317 7.90 17.94 16.32
N ALA A 318 7.46 19.00 17.00
CA ALA A 318 7.93 20.36 16.73
C ALA A 318 9.42 20.55 17.10
N GLU A 319 9.90 19.96 18.19
CA GLU A 319 11.34 19.97 18.53
C GLU A 319 12.19 19.22 17.50
N LEU A 320 11.63 18.16 16.92
CA LEU A 320 12.24 17.39 15.85
C LEU A 320 12.04 18.04 14.47
N ASP A 321 11.35 19.17 14.35
CA ASP A 321 11.03 19.81 13.07
C ASP A 321 10.38 18.84 12.05
N ILE A 322 9.42 18.03 12.52
CA ILE A 322 8.61 17.12 11.70
C ILE A 322 7.12 17.28 12.01
N TYR A 323 6.28 16.81 11.09
CA TYR A 323 4.84 16.76 11.33
C TYR A 323 4.48 15.72 12.41
N PRO A 324 3.52 16.00 13.30
CA PRO A 324 3.10 15.06 14.34
C PRO A 324 2.71 13.67 13.81
N GLU A 325 2.12 13.60 12.62
CA GLU A 325 1.72 12.36 11.94
C GLU A 325 2.90 11.49 11.51
N VAL A 326 4.07 12.10 11.25
CA VAL A 326 5.33 11.37 10.95
C VAL A 326 5.83 10.68 12.22
N LEU A 327 5.74 11.37 13.36
CA LEU A 327 6.11 10.83 14.67
C LEU A 327 5.13 9.74 15.13
N ALA A 328 3.83 10.04 15.22
CA ALA A 328 2.82 9.08 15.66
C ALA A 328 1.41 9.44 15.19
N THR A 329 0.67 8.45 14.69
CA THR A 329 -0.77 8.60 14.43
C THR A 329 -1.56 8.55 15.75
N LYS A 330 -2.82 8.96 15.72
CA LYS A 330 -3.72 8.77 16.87
C LYS A 330 -3.82 7.30 17.31
N GLN A 331 -3.80 6.37 16.35
CA GLN A 331 -3.89 4.94 16.64
C GLN A 331 -2.61 4.45 17.34
N ASP A 332 -1.45 4.93 16.91
CA ASP A 332 -0.15 4.67 17.54
C ASP A 332 -0.16 5.08 19.02
N LEU A 333 -0.65 6.29 19.32
CA LEU A 333 -0.74 6.79 20.70
C LEU A 333 -1.73 5.97 21.55
N ILE A 334 -2.83 5.50 20.97
CA ILE A 334 -3.77 4.61 21.67
C ILE A 334 -3.11 3.27 21.97
N VAL A 335 -2.39 2.67 21.01
CA VAL A 335 -1.65 1.42 21.19
C VAL A 335 -0.63 1.56 22.31
N LEU A 336 0.11 2.66 22.32
CA LEU A 336 1.12 2.96 23.32
C LEU A 336 0.52 3.11 24.74
N LEU A 337 -0.57 3.87 24.90
CA LEU A 337 -1.25 4.03 26.20
C LEU A 337 -1.83 2.73 26.73
N LEU A 338 -2.28 1.85 25.83
CA LEU A 338 -2.82 0.54 26.21
C LEU A 338 -1.71 -0.50 26.49
N GLY A 339 -0.44 -0.12 26.39
CA GLY A 339 0.70 -1.03 26.57
C GLY A 339 0.72 -2.17 25.55
N ARG A 340 0.12 -1.97 24.37
CA ARG A 340 0.06 -2.97 23.31
C ARG A 340 1.31 -2.91 22.46
N GLU A 341 1.73 -4.07 21.96
CA GLU A 341 2.86 -4.15 21.04
C GLU A 341 2.48 -3.64 19.64
N SER A 342 3.37 -2.88 19.04
CA SER A 342 3.33 -2.49 17.64
C SER A 342 4.75 -2.19 17.19
N VAL A 343 5.22 -2.91 16.18
CA VAL A 343 6.59 -2.78 15.66
C VAL A 343 6.89 -1.32 15.30
N ARG A 344 5.93 -0.62 14.67
CA ARG A 344 6.09 0.80 14.27
C ARG A 344 6.46 1.72 15.42
N VAL A 345 5.85 1.57 16.60
CA VAL A 345 6.03 2.51 17.72
C VAL A 345 6.99 1.99 18.79
N SER A 346 7.11 0.67 18.92
CA SER A 346 7.85 0.02 20.01
C SER A 346 9.25 -0.44 19.60
N GLU A 347 9.48 -0.68 18.31
CA GLU A 347 10.71 -1.32 17.79
C GLU A 347 11.46 -0.47 16.77
N THR A 348 11.05 0.79 16.54
CA THR A 348 11.78 1.75 15.69
C THR A 348 12.29 2.94 16.50
N TRP A 349 12.89 3.90 15.80
CA TRP A 349 13.35 5.19 16.31
C TRP A 349 12.27 5.93 17.09
N ARG A 350 10.99 5.74 16.71
CA ARG A 350 9.84 6.31 17.42
C ARG A 350 9.79 5.87 18.87
N ALA A 351 10.30 4.68 19.22
CA ALA A 351 10.32 4.20 20.60
C ALA A 351 11.16 5.10 21.51
N ALA A 352 12.31 5.58 21.00
CA ALA A 352 13.18 6.51 21.73
C ALA A 352 12.49 7.87 21.94
N GLU A 353 11.66 8.29 20.99
CA GLU A 353 10.99 9.59 21.00
C GLU A 353 9.66 9.59 21.77
N LEU A 354 8.94 8.46 21.79
CA LEU A 354 7.60 8.35 22.35
C LEU A 354 7.57 7.80 23.78
N ARG A 355 8.47 6.87 24.13
CA ARG A 355 8.46 6.23 25.46
C ARG A 355 8.65 7.24 26.61
N PRO A 356 9.57 8.23 26.54
CA PRO A 356 9.70 9.23 27.59
C PRO A 356 8.43 10.08 27.79
N LEU A 357 7.61 10.24 26.74
CA LEU A 357 6.39 11.05 26.81
C LEU A 357 5.30 10.42 27.69
N LEU A 358 5.43 9.12 28.00
CA LEU A 358 4.51 8.39 28.89
C LEU A 358 4.78 8.66 30.38
N GLU A 359 5.97 9.13 30.73
CA GLU A 359 6.36 9.32 32.13
C GLU A 359 5.46 10.37 32.80
N GLY A 360 4.87 10.01 33.94
CA GLY A 360 3.98 10.89 34.70
C GLY A 360 2.65 11.20 34.00
N LEU A 361 2.18 10.36 33.08
CA LEU A 361 0.77 10.31 32.71
C LEU A 361 0.02 9.54 33.80
N GLU A 362 -0.77 10.24 34.60
CA GLU A 362 -1.68 9.66 35.60
C GLU A 362 -3.10 9.47 35.04
#